data_AF-A0A2E8CYT5-F1
#
_entry.id   AF-A0A2E8CYT5-F1
#
_cell.length_a   1.000
_cell.length_b   1.000
_cell.length_c   1.000
_cell.angle_alpha   90.00
_cell.angle_beta   90.00
_cell.angle_gamma   90.00
#
_symmetry.space_group_name_H-M   'P 1'
#
loop_
_entity.id
_entity.type
_entity.pdbx_description
1 polymer ?
#
loop_
_entity_poly.entity_id
_entity_poly.type
_entity_poly.pdbx_seq_one_letter_code
_entity_poly.pdbx_strand_id
1 'polypeptide(L)'
;MTRERMADTRRALKSKGRRVAGRVPYGYTTDARSKQLIIVPTEASHIRAMFDLAGCGKTAREISESANRKGWHTRPSPKWPHGGAWTPRQVLSTLANPVYAGRIHNDEGTLAGAHEGIVTPEQFDIVKQQIDSRRPKSCPRRDAAVPWRLKGVIRCGQCDRAMSPSTSHYRQFRYRHYRCRTHAGGRPPCPGVSIAANTIENFVVEQLSQVSPQSVLSTGEQELAGDFASLWQLLDEVAQRECMASIVECVQYHKAKSRIRISVRAGAVGVLAGEIANRNRD
;
A
#
# COMPACT_ATOMS: atom_id res chain seq x y z
N MET A 1 20.80 -24.92 17.94
CA MET A 1 19.32 -24.97 17.96
C MET A 1 18.83 -24.47 16.60
N THR A 2 18.23 -25.33 15.77
CA THR A 2 17.83 -25.02 14.38
C THR A 2 16.59 -24.12 14.31
N ARG A 3 16.50 -23.31 13.24
CA ARG A 3 15.42 -22.32 13.02
C ARG A 3 14.02 -22.95 13.04
N GLU A 4 13.88 -24.15 12.52
CA GLU A 4 12.63 -24.93 12.50
C GLU A 4 12.20 -25.33 13.92
N ARG A 5 13.11 -25.87 14.73
CA ARG A 5 12.83 -26.21 16.15
C ARG A 5 12.39 -25.01 16.97
N MET A 6 12.96 -23.83 16.72
CA MET A 6 12.52 -22.59 17.36
C MET A 6 11.11 -22.18 16.91
N ALA A 7 10.78 -22.35 15.62
CA ALA A 7 9.45 -22.04 15.10
C ALA A 7 8.39 -22.97 15.70
N ASP A 8 8.68 -24.27 15.80
CA ASP A 8 7.74 -25.26 16.38
C ASP A 8 7.54 -25.04 17.87
N THR A 9 8.61 -24.69 18.60
CA THR A 9 8.49 -24.32 20.03
C THR A 9 7.59 -23.09 20.20
N ARG A 10 7.71 -22.10 19.30
CA ARG A 10 6.85 -20.89 19.33
C ARG A 10 5.40 -21.24 19.03
N ARG A 11 5.13 -22.09 18.02
CA ARG A 11 3.78 -22.56 17.70
C ARG A 11 3.17 -23.32 18.87
N ALA A 12 3.91 -24.23 19.49
CA ALA A 12 3.45 -25.00 20.65
C ALA A 12 3.15 -24.14 21.89
N LEU A 13 3.89 -23.03 22.08
CA LEU A 13 3.59 -22.08 23.15
C LEU A 13 2.34 -21.25 22.83
N LYS A 14 2.19 -20.78 21.58
CA LYS A 14 1.00 -20.03 21.15
C LYS A 14 -0.27 -20.88 21.22
N SER A 15 -0.22 -22.15 20.81
CA SER A 15 -1.38 -23.05 20.86
C SER A 15 -1.84 -23.32 22.30
N LYS A 16 -0.92 -23.27 23.27
CA LYS A 16 -1.21 -23.34 24.70
C LYS A 16 -1.62 -21.98 25.31
N GLY A 17 -1.85 -20.95 24.50
CA GLY A 17 -2.20 -19.60 24.97
C GLY A 17 -1.08 -18.93 25.76
N ARG A 18 0.17 -19.41 25.65
CA ARG A 18 1.30 -18.85 26.39
C ARG A 18 2.02 -17.79 25.57
N ARG A 19 2.48 -16.75 26.25
CA ARG A 19 3.26 -15.68 25.66
C ARG A 19 4.55 -16.23 25.07
N VAL A 20 4.77 -15.91 23.79
CA VAL A 20 6.08 -16.02 23.14
C VAL A 20 6.86 -14.72 23.37
N ALA A 21 8.16 -14.82 23.63
CA ALA A 21 9.06 -13.70 23.93
C ALA A 21 8.84 -12.46 23.02
N GLY A 22 9.13 -11.27 23.55
CA GLY A 22 8.96 -10.01 22.82
C GLY A 22 8.79 -8.82 23.76
N ARG A 23 8.32 -7.68 23.24
CA ARG A 23 8.01 -6.49 24.04
C ARG A 23 6.79 -6.75 24.93
N VAL A 24 6.87 -6.34 26.19
CA VAL A 24 5.76 -6.50 27.15
C VAL A 24 4.80 -5.33 26.96
N PRO A 25 3.49 -5.58 26.76
CA PRO A 25 2.50 -4.51 26.71
C PRO A 25 2.49 -3.69 28.01
N TYR A 26 2.12 -2.42 27.89
CA TYR A 26 1.88 -1.56 29.06
C TYR A 26 0.75 -2.15 29.90
N GLY A 27 0.74 -1.99 31.23
CA GLY A 27 -0.23 -2.67 32.10
C GLY A 27 0.23 -4.06 32.57
N TYR A 28 1.28 -4.61 31.95
CA TYR A 28 1.82 -5.92 32.31
C TYR A 28 3.34 -5.89 32.54
N THR A 29 3.80 -6.78 33.40
CA THR A 29 5.20 -7.20 33.55
C THR A 29 5.33 -8.69 33.22
N THR A 30 6.55 -9.21 33.15
CA THR A 30 6.79 -10.65 32.98
C THR A 30 7.21 -11.28 34.29
N ASP A 31 6.61 -12.41 34.63
CA ASP A 31 7.11 -13.27 35.69
C ASP A 31 8.51 -13.78 35.37
N ALA A 32 9.44 -13.70 36.33
CA ALA A 32 10.82 -14.14 36.13
C ALA A 32 10.91 -15.65 35.86
N ARG A 33 9.99 -16.44 36.44
CA ARG A 33 10.01 -17.91 36.34
C ARG A 33 9.24 -18.42 35.13
N SER A 34 7.98 -18.04 34.99
CA SER A 34 7.08 -18.56 33.94
C SER A 34 7.18 -17.79 32.62
N LYS A 35 7.80 -16.60 32.64
CA LYS A 35 7.88 -15.64 31.52
C LYS A 35 6.51 -15.22 30.98
N GLN A 36 5.45 -15.45 31.75
CA GLN A 36 4.07 -15.06 31.43
C GLN A 36 3.76 -13.65 31.94
N LEU A 37 2.65 -13.09 31.46
CA LEU A 37 2.23 -11.73 31.79
C LEU A 37 1.58 -11.69 33.18
N ILE A 38 2.06 -10.77 34.02
CA ILE A 38 1.47 -10.42 35.31
C ILE A 38 1.00 -8.97 35.23
N ILE A 39 -0.20 -8.68 35.74
CA ILE A 39 -0.77 -7.33 35.75
C ILE A 39 0.03 -6.43 36.69
N VAL A 40 0.34 -5.22 36.24
CA VAL A 40 0.88 -4.14 37.07
C VAL A 40 -0.29 -3.24 37.46
N PRO A 41 -0.74 -3.21 38.73
CA PRO A 41 -2.00 -2.56 39.11
C PRO A 41 -2.10 -1.08 38.72
N THR A 42 -1.00 -0.33 38.87
CA THR A 42 -0.93 1.11 38.54
C THR A 42 -1.14 1.34 37.04
N GLU A 43 -0.32 0.70 36.20
CA GLU A 43 -0.43 0.80 34.74
C GLU A 43 -1.77 0.24 34.23
N ALA A 44 -2.28 -0.83 34.85
CA ALA A 44 -3.56 -1.43 34.50
C ALA A 44 -4.75 -0.50 34.78
N SER A 45 -4.68 0.32 35.84
CA SER A 45 -5.71 1.32 36.10
C SER A 45 -5.79 2.37 34.99
N HIS A 46 -4.66 2.76 34.40
CA HIS A 46 -4.63 3.67 33.25
C HIS A 46 -5.30 3.03 32.03
N ILE A 47 -5.03 1.75 31.78
CA ILE A 47 -5.63 1.00 30.68
C ILE A 47 -7.15 0.91 30.85
N ARG A 48 -7.65 0.52 32.04
CA ARG A 48 -9.10 0.45 32.31
C ARG A 48 -9.76 1.80 32.03
N ALA A 49 -9.20 2.88 32.55
CA ALA A 49 -9.73 4.22 32.31
C ALA A 49 -9.69 4.63 30.82
N MET A 50 -8.70 4.19 30.04
CA MET A 50 -8.69 4.43 28.59
C MET A 50 -9.80 3.65 27.89
N PHE A 51 -10.07 2.40 28.29
CA PHE A 51 -11.17 1.59 27.75
C PHE A 51 -12.54 2.17 28.14
N ASP A 52 -12.71 2.67 29.37
CA ASP A 52 -13.93 3.32 29.82
C ASP A 52 -14.23 4.59 29.01
N LEU A 53 -13.21 5.45 28.84
CA LEU A 53 -13.34 6.65 28.00
C LEU A 53 -13.67 6.31 26.54
N ALA A 54 -13.06 5.24 26.01
CA ALA A 54 -13.36 4.76 24.68
C ALA A 54 -14.81 4.25 24.58
N GLY A 55 -15.28 3.50 25.57
CA GLY A 55 -16.67 3.02 25.66
C GLY A 55 -17.70 4.14 25.74
N CYS A 56 -17.36 5.26 26.39
CA CYS A 56 -18.14 6.50 26.37
C CYS A 56 -18.08 7.26 25.03
N GLY A 57 -17.41 6.69 24.02
CA GLY A 57 -17.32 7.26 22.69
C GLY A 57 -16.27 8.36 22.53
N LYS A 58 -15.32 8.54 23.46
CA LYS A 58 -14.22 9.50 23.26
C LYS A 58 -13.32 9.08 22.10
N THR A 59 -12.76 10.07 21.40
CA THR A 59 -11.78 9.85 20.34
C THR A 59 -10.41 9.53 20.93
N ALA A 60 -9.55 8.84 20.16
CA ALA A 60 -8.19 8.55 20.60
C ALA A 60 -7.38 9.81 20.95
N ARG A 61 -7.70 10.95 20.31
CA ARG A 61 -7.11 12.24 20.63
C ARG A 61 -7.51 12.70 22.03
N GLU A 62 -8.81 12.78 22.31
CA GLU A 62 -9.32 13.17 23.63
C GLU A 62 -8.81 12.24 24.75
N ILE A 63 -8.74 10.93 24.49
CA ILE A 63 -8.20 9.95 25.44
C ILE A 63 -6.71 10.24 25.72
N SER A 64 -5.91 10.50 24.69
CA SER A 64 -4.49 10.82 24.86
C SER A 64 -4.27 12.13 25.61
N GLU A 65 -5.07 13.17 25.32
CA GLU A 65 -5.00 14.46 26.01
C GLU A 65 -5.40 14.32 27.49
N SER A 66 -6.44 13.54 27.78
CA SER A 66 -6.88 13.22 29.14
C SER A 66 -5.80 12.46 29.93
N ALA A 67 -5.20 11.43 29.32
CA ALA A 67 -4.11 10.67 29.93
C ALA A 67 -2.89 11.56 30.25
N ASN A 68 -2.49 12.42 29.31
CA ASN A 68 -1.38 13.34 29.51
C ASN A 68 -1.67 14.39 30.58
N ARG A 69 -2.91 14.91 30.65
CA ARG A 69 -3.33 15.85 31.69
C ARG A 69 -3.28 15.24 33.09
N LYS A 70 -3.57 13.93 33.21
CA LYS A 70 -3.46 13.16 34.44
C LYS A 70 -2.01 12.79 34.81
N GLY A 71 -1.02 13.21 34.00
CA GLY A 71 0.39 12.90 34.23
C GLY A 71 0.76 11.44 33.91
N TRP A 72 -0.06 10.74 33.12
CA TRP A 72 0.26 9.36 32.74
C TRP A 72 1.31 9.36 31.64
N HIS A 73 2.39 8.62 31.87
CA HIS A 73 3.47 8.47 30.91
C HIS A 73 3.58 7.05 30.38
N THR A 74 4.06 6.93 29.16
CA THR A 74 4.45 5.63 28.57
C THR A 74 5.69 5.08 29.28
N ARG A 75 5.95 3.78 29.14
CA ARG A 75 7.11 3.16 29.81
C ARG A 75 8.44 3.81 29.35
N PRO A 76 9.41 4.03 30.25
CA PRO A 76 10.75 4.48 29.91
C PRO A 76 11.39 3.69 28.77
N SER A 77 12.19 4.40 27.97
CA SER A 77 13.01 3.83 26.91
C SER A 77 14.34 4.57 26.85
N PRO A 78 15.38 4.01 26.18
CA PRO A 78 16.65 4.72 26.02
C PRO A 78 16.51 6.13 25.42
N LYS A 79 15.50 6.34 24.57
CA LYS A 79 15.18 7.64 23.98
C LYS A 79 14.40 8.57 24.93
N TRP A 80 13.64 8.01 25.86
CA TRP A 80 12.76 8.73 26.79
C TRP A 80 12.88 8.14 28.20
N PRO A 81 13.87 8.60 29.00
CA PRO A 81 14.18 8.00 30.31
C PRO A 81 13.03 8.06 31.32
N HIS A 82 12.16 9.07 31.22
CA HIS A 82 11.00 9.22 32.10
C HIS A 82 9.68 8.77 31.45
N GLY A 83 9.76 8.15 30.27
CA GLY A 83 8.59 7.90 29.45
C GLY A 83 8.19 9.10 28.60
N GLY A 84 7.50 8.82 27.49
CA GLY A 84 6.93 9.86 26.63
C GLY A 84 5.45 10.09 26.92
N ALA A 85 4.92 11.23 26.47
CA ALA A 85 3.49 11.51 26.43
C ALA A 85 2.75 10.48 25.55
N TRP A 86 1.49 10.20 25.88
CA TRP A 86 0.61 9.38 25.07
C TRP A 86 0.24 10.10 23.77
N THR A 87 0.46 9.42 22.66
CA THR A 87 -0.01 9.85 21.35
C THR A 87 -1.32 9.15 20.99
N PRO A 88 -2.18 9.75 20.13
CA PRO A 88 -3.41 9.11 19.68
C PRO A 88 -3.17 7.74 19.02
N ARG A 89 -2.03 7.59 18.32
CA ARG A 89 -1.63 6.33 17.69
C ARG A 89 -1.34 5.23 18.72
N GLN A 90 -0.67 5.57 19.82
CA GLN A 90 -0.39 4.61 20.90
C GLN A 90 -1.68 4.20 21.62
N VAL A 91 -2.62 5.13 21.82
CA VAL A 91 -3.94 4.83 22.37
C VAL A 91 -4.68 3.84 21.47
N LEU A 92 -4.79 4.11 20.16
CA LEU A 92 -5.42 3.18 19.22
C LEU A 92 -4.75 1.81 19.20
N SER A 93 -3.41 1.76 19.20
CA SER A 93 -2.68 0.50 19.29
C SER A 93 -2.93 -0.26 20.59
N THR A 94 -3.25 0.45 21.67
CA THR A 94 -3.56 -0.14 22.98
C THR A 94 -4.97 -0.70 22.98
N LEU A 95 -5.96 0.09 22.54
CA LEU A 95 -7.37 -0.32 22.48
C LEU A 95 -7.61 -1.46 21.49
N ALA A 96 -6.80 -1.59 20.44
CA ALA A 96 -6.89 -2.67 19.46
C ALA A 96 -6.17 -3.97 19.88
N ASN A 97 -5.40 -3.98 20.97
CA ASN A 97 -4.57 -5.12 21.34
C ASN A 97 -5.36 -6.16 22.16
N PRO A 98 -5.60 -7.38 21.63
CA PRO A 98 -6.40 -8.41 22.29
C PRO A 98 -5.81 -8.94 23.60
N VAL A 99 -4.53 -8.67 23.87
CA VAL A 99 -3.87 -9.06 25.13
C VAL A 99 -4.60 -8.47 26.34
N TYR A 100 -5.14 -7.25 26.23
CA TYR A 100 -5.85 -6.62 27.33
C TYR A 100 -7.16 -7.34 27.69
N ALA A 101 -7.74 -8.09 26.75
CA ALA A 101 -8.91 -8.94 26.95
C ALA A 101 -8.55 -10.38 27.35
N GLY A 102 -7.30 -10.65 27.74
CA GLY A 102 -6.85 -12.01 28.06
C GLY A 102 -6.69 -12.90 26.83
N ARG A 103 -6.56 -12.34 25.62
CA ARG A 103 -6.49 -13.09 24.35
C ARG A 103 -5.11 -12.95 23.69
N ILE A 104 -4.67 -13.94 22.91
CA ILE A 104 -3.39 -13.94 22.18
C ILE A 104 -3.62 -14.24 20.70
N HIS A 105 -2.85 -13.60 19.83
CA HIS A 105 -2.87 -13.87 18.40
C HIS A 105 -2.04 -15.11 18.05
N ASN A 106 -2.67 -16.07 17.37
CA ASN A 106 -2.06 -17.24 16.77
C ASN A 106 -2.20 -17.19 15.24
N ASP A 107 -1.51 -18.09 14.56
CA ASP A 107 -1.47 -18.15 13.09
C ASP A 107 -2.87 -18.42 12.48
N GLU A 108 -3.79 -19.02 13.26
CA GLU A 108 -5.18 -19.33 12.89
C GLU A 108 -6.21 -18.30 13.39
N GLY A 109 -5.81 -17.30 14.18
CA GLY A 109 -6.75 -16.30 14.72
C GLY A 109 -6.43 -15.82 16.13
N THR A 110 -7.45 -15.49 16.91
CA THR A 110 -7.30 -15.02 18.30
C THR A 110 -7.81 -16.08 19.25
N LEU A 111 -6.95 -16.54 20.17
CA LEU A 111 -7.25 -17.59 21.17
C LEU A 111 -7.26 -17.01 22.58
N ALA A 112 -7.88 -17.71 23.52
CA ALA A 112 -7.76 -17.40 24.94
C ALA A 112 -6.29 -17.56 25.39
N GLY A 113 -5.76 -16.53 26.03
CA GLY A 113 -4.43 -16.51 26.62
C GLY A 113 -4.43 -17.11 28.01
N ALA A 114 -3.27 -17.56 28.47
CA ALA A 114 -3.05 -18.06 29.83
C ALA A 114 -2.85 -16.93 30.87
N HIS A 115 -2.99 -15.67 30.45
CA HIS A 115 -2.82 -14.49 31.30
C HIS A 115 -4.16 -13.82 31.57
N GLU A 116 -4.26 -13.14 32.72
CA GLU A 116 -5.46 -12.40 33.09
C GLU A 116 -5.62 -11.14 32.22
N GLY A 117 -6.83 -10.92 31.68
CA GLY A 117 -7.19 -9.69 30.99
C GLY A 117 -7.33 -8.52 31.96
N ILE A 118 -6.85 -7.33 31.56
CA ILE A 118 -7.10 -6.10 32.32
C ILE A 118 -8.55 -5.62 32.17
N VAL A 119 -9.16 -5.91 31.02
CA VAL A 119 -10.55 -5.61 30.68
C VAL A 119 -11.29 -6.88 30.29
N THR A 120 -12.63 -6.86 30.37
CA THR A 120 -13.44 -8.00 29.97
C THR A 120 -13.43 -8.16 28.44
N PRO A 121 -13.55 -9.39 27.92
CA PRO A 121 -13.65 -9.63 26.49
C PRO A 121 -14.80 -8.85 25.82
N GLU A 122 -15.91 -8.70 26.52
CA GLU A 122 -17.11 -8.00 26.05
C GLU A 122 -16.85 -6.50 25.91
N GLN A 123 -16.22 -5.87 26.92
CA GLN A 123 -15.84 -4.46 26.87
C GLN A 123 -14.87 -4.19 25.72
N PHE A 124 -13.91 -5.10 25.52
CA PHE A 124 -12.95 -5.00 24.42
C PHE A 124 -13.64 -5.06 23.06
N ASP A 125 -14.55 -6.01 22.86
CA ASP A 125 -15.23 -6.21 21.57
C ASP A 125 -16.13 -5.00 21.23
N ILE A 126 -16.83 -4.42 22.21
CA ILE A 126 -17.61 -3.18 22.05
C ILE A 126 -16.72 -2.01 21.60
N VAL A 127 -15.61 -1.76 22.32
CA VAL A 127 -14.69 -0.67 22.00
C VAL A 127 -14.06 -0.86 20.63
N LYS A 128 -13.68 -2.10 20.29
CA LYS A 128 -13.11 -2.43 18.99
C LYS A 128 -14.10 -2.14 17.86
N GLN A 129 -15.36 -2.56 18.02
CA GLN A 129 -16.42 -2.28 17.04
C GLN A 129 -16.65 -0.78 16.86
N GLN A 130 -16.63 0.01 17.95
CA GLN A 130 -16.73 1.47 17.88
C GLN A 130 -15.55 2.13 17.15
N ILE A 131 -14.34 1.64 17.37
CA ILE A 131 -13.15 2.14 16.67
C ILE A 131 -13.23 1.79 15.17
N ASP A 132 -13.60 0.56 14.86
CA ASP A 132 -13.70 0.08 13.47
C ASP A 132 -14.84 0.76 12.71
N SER A 133 -15.95 1.11 13.35
CA SER A 133 -17.06 1.85 12.72
C SER A 133 -16.70 3.31 12.40
N ARG A 134 -15.83 3.92 13.21
CA ARG A 134 -15.29 5.27 12.98
C ARG A 134 -14.17 5.29 11.96
N ARG A 135 -13.55 4.14 11.70
CA ARG A 135 -12.55 4.03 10.65
C ARG A 135 -13.25 4.43 9.36
N PRO A 136 -12.77 5.47 8.64
CA PRO A 136 -13.35 5.79 7.36
C PRO A 136 -13.29 4.49 6.55
N LYS A 137 -14.47 3.97 6.15
CA LYS A 137 -14.55 2.92 5.12
C LYS A 137 -13.57 3.38 4.07
N SER A 138 -12.61 2.53 3.73
CA SER A 138 -11.63 2.84 2.70
C SER A 138 -12.43 3.33 1.51
N CYS A 139 -12.56 4.65 1.35
CA CYS A 139 -12.93 5.20 0.07
C CYS A 139 -11.91 4.54 -0.85
N PRO A 140 -12.32 3.92 -1.96
CA PRO A 140 -11.36 3.64 -3.02
C PRO A 140 -10.56 4.93 -3.11
N ARG A 141 -9.25 4.86 -2.81
CA ARG A 141 -8.44 6.07 -2.86
C ARG A 141 -8.82 6.70 -4.17
N ARG A 142 -9.12 8.00 -4.23
CA ARG A 142 -9.38 8.66 -5.53
C ARG A 142 -8.25 8.40 -6.55
N ASP A 143 -7.12 7.85 -6.09
CA ASP A 143 -6.05 7.19 -6.86
C ASP A 143 -6.51 6.02 -7.77
N ALA A 144 -7.69 5.43 -7.57
CA ALA A 144 -8.31 4.44 -8.45
C ALA A 144 -8.94 5.06 -9.71
N ALA A 145 -9.09 6.39 -9.77
CA ALA A 145 -9.89 7.04 -10.81
C ALA A 145 -9.12 7.41 -12.09
N VAL A 146 -7.78 7.33 -12.13
CA VAL A 146 -7.03 7.65 -13.35
C VAL A 146 -6.09 6.50 -13.72
N PRO A 147 -6.37 5.77 -14.82
CA PRO A 147 -5.56 4.64 -15.24
C PRO A 147 -4.14 5.07 -15.65
N TRP A 148 -3.15 4.22 -15.33
CA TRP A 148 -1.77 4.40 -15.76
C TRP A 148 -1.53 3.65 -17.06
N ARG A 149 -1.74 4.33 -18.19
CA ARG A 149 -1.83 3.73 -19.52
C ARG A 149 -0.55 3.05 -19.98
N LEU A 150 0.60 3.55 -19.55
CA LEU A 150 1.90 3.00 -19.91
C LEU A 150 2.51 2.13 -18.81
N LYS A 151 1.77 1.79 -17.75
CA LYS A 151 2.29 0.97 -16.65
C LYS A 151 2.67 -0.42 -17.16
N GLY A 152 3.93 -0.79 -16.98
CA GLY A 152 4.49 -2.08 -17.44
C GLY A 152 5.04 -2.05 -18.87
N VAL A 153 4.64 -1.05 -19.68
CA VAL A 153 5.09 -0.85 -21.06
C VAL A 153 6.27 0.13 -21.13
N ILE A 154 6.28 1.16 -20.29
CA ILE A 154 7.34 2.18 -20.28
C ILE A 154 8.63 1.65 -19.64
N ARG A 155 9.75 1.86 -20.34
CA ARG A 155 11.11 1.49 -19.92
C ARG A 155 12.06 2.69 -19.98
N CYS A 156 13.03 2.68 -19.08
CA CYS A 156 14.09 3.68 -19.06
C CYS A 156 15.13 3.37 -20.15
N GLY A 157 15.33 4.27 -21.11
CA GLY A 157 16.30 4.07 -22.19
C GLY A 157 17.77 4.07 -21.76
N GLN A 158 18.09 4.34 -20.48
CA GLN A 158 19.47 4.26 -19.97
C GLN A 158 19.79 2.94 -19.27
N CYS A 159 18.83 2.32 -18.59
CA CYS A 159 19.05 1.10 -17.81
C CYS A 159 18.08 -0.04 -18.13
N ASP A 160 17.21 0.18 -19.12
CA ASP A 160 16.16 -0.70 -19.65
C ASP A 160 15.15 -1.25 -18.61
N ARG A 161 15.12 -0.65 -17.41
CA ARG A 161 14.16 -1.01 -16.35
C ARG A 161 12.79 -0.43 -16.65
N ALA A 162 11.76 -1.20 -16.31
CA ALA A 162 10.38 -0.71 -16.28
C ALA A 162 10.27 0.50 -15.34
N MET A 163 9.70 1.61 -15.83
CA MET A 163 9.48 2.79 -15.00
C MET A 163 8.23 2.60 -14.15
N SER A 164 8.31 2.97 -12.88
CA SER A 164 7.19 2.86 -11.95
C SER A 164 6.32 4.11 -11.99
N PRO A 165 4.99 3.98 -11.92
CA PRO A 165 4.12 5.13 -11.69
C PRO A 165 4.37 5.71 -10.30
N SER A 166 4.32 7.03 -10.21
CA SER A 166 4.55 7.76 -8.97
C SER A 166 3.77 9.07 -9.00
N THR A 167 3.23 9.45 -7.85
CA THR A 167 2.41 10.64 -7.70
C THR A 167 3.07 11.55 -6.67
N SER A 168 3.32 12.80 -7.04
CA SER A 168 3.74 13.85 -6.12
C SER A 168 2.59 14.83 -5.89
N HIS A 169 2.55 15.40 -4.69
CA HIS A 169 1.52 16.35 -4.27
C HIS A 169 2.19 17.69 -3.96
N TYR A 170 1.64 18.79 -4.47
CA TYR A 170 2.04 20.13 -4.08
C TYR A 170 0.80 21.01 -3.94
N ARG A 171 0.54 21.48 -2.71
CA ARG A 171 -0.71 22.16 -2.33
C ARG A 171 -1.93 21.29 -2.72
N GLN A 172 -2.83 21.84 -3.55
CA GLN A 172 -4.00 21.16 -4.09
C GLN A 172 -3.74 20.39 -5.39
N PHE A 173 -2.56 20.55 -5.99
CA PHE A 173 -2.22 19.95 -7.27
C PHE A 173 -1.56 18.58 -7.10
N ARG A 174 -1.88 17.66 -8.01
CA ARG A 174 -1.34 16.30 -8.07
C ARG A 174 -0.59 16.12 -9.38
N TYR A 175 0.69 15.76 -9.30
CA TYR A 175 1.55 15.54 -10.45
C TYR A 175 1.83 14.05 -10.61
N ARG A 176 1.46 13.51 -11.77
CA ARG A 176 1.68 12.11 -12.14
C ARG A 176 2.93 11.98 -12.98
N HIS A 177 3.83 11.08 -12.59
CA HIS A 177 5.08 10.85 -13.28
C HIS A 177 5.42 9.37 -13.35
N TYR A 178 6.03 8.96 -14.46
CA TYR A 178 6.74 7.70 -14.55
C TYR A 178 8.19 7.94 -14.12
N ARG A 179 8.71 7.15 -13.18
CA ARG A 179 10.09 7.26 -12.70
C ARG A 179 10.84 5.95 -12.74
N CYS A 180 12.09 6.02 -13.16
CA CYS A 180 13.05 4.95 -12.95
C CYS A 180 13.56 5.03 -11.50
N ARG A 181 13.51 3.91 -10.77
CA ARG A 181 14.05 3.83 -9.41
C ARG A 181 15.56 3.62 -9.46
N THR A 182 16.30 4.47 -8.75
CA THR A 182 17.77 4.45 -8.67
C THR A 182 18.30 3.09 -8.21
N HIS A 183 17.74 2.53 -7.13
CA HIS A 183 18.18 1.26 -6.52
C HIS A 183 17.12 0.14 -6.60
N ALA A 184 16.44 -0.02 -7.73
CA ALA A 184 15.57 -1.19 -7.91
C ALA A 184 16.38 -2.41 -8.38
N GLY A 185 16.29 -3.52 -7.63
CA GLY A 185 16.70 -4.86 -8.08
C GLY A 185 18.20 -5.18 -8.04
N GLY A 186 18.98 -4.58 -7.12
CA GLY A 186 20.40 -4.93 -6.92
C GLY A 186 21.35 -4.54 -8.06
N ARG A 187 20.88 -3.81 -9.07
CA ARG A 187 21.67 -3.34 -10.23
C ARG A 187 22.32 -1.97 -9.96
N PRO A 188 23.34 -1.56 -10.76
CA PRO A 188 24.00 -0.26 -10.62
C PRO A 188 23.01 0.92 -10.58
N PRO A 189 23.31 2.02 -9.85
CA PRO A 189 22.37 3.12 -9.71
C PRO A 189 22.04 3.76 -11.07
N CYS A 190 20.75 3.82 -11.41
CA CYS A 190 20.29 4.63 -12.54
C CYS A 190 20.17 6.10 -12.08
N PRO A 191 20.52 7.10 -12.91
CA PRO A 191 20.47 8.54 -12.55
C PRO A 191 19.08 9.10 -12.20
N GLY A 192 18.05 8.24 -12.04
CA GLY A 192 16.75 8.66 -11.52
C GLY A 192 15.95 9.47 -12.52
N VAL A 193 15.80 8.93 -13.74
CA VAL A 193 15.01 9.58 -14.79
C VAL A 193 13.52 9.58 -14.43
N SER A 194 12.85 10.72 -14.61
CA SER A 194 11.41 10.89 -14.45
C SER A 194 10.81 11.70 -15.60
N ILE A 195 9.60 11.35 -16.03
CA ILE A 195 8.82 12.07 -17.03
C ILE A 195 7.36 12.20 -16.57
N ALA A 196 6.73 13.33 -16.88
CA ALA A 196 5.33 13.56 -16.58
C ALA A 196 4.44 12.61 -17.42
N ALA A 197 3.45 11.99 -16.77
CA ALA A 197 2.60 10.98 -17.41
C ALA A 197 1.82 11.55 -18.60
N ASN A 198 1.23 12.74 -18.45
CA ASN A 198 0.50 13.40 -19.53
C ASN A 198 1.39 13.69 -20.75
N THR A 199 2.63 14.15 -20.53
CA THR A 199 3.55 14.49 -21.63
C THR A 199 3.89 13.27 -22.47
N ILE A 200 4.22 12.14 -21.83
CA ILE A 200 4.57 10.92 -22.57
C ILE A 200 3.35 10.23 -23.17
N GLU A 201 2.22 10.20 -22.47
CA GLU A 201 0.98 9.62 -22.99
C GLU A 201 0.47 10.40 -24.20
N ASN A 202 0.47 11.74 -24.16
CA ASN A 202 0.08 12.56 -25.30
C ASN A 202 1.03 12.38 -26.49
N PHE A 203 2.35 12.35 -26.24
CA PHE A 203 3.34 12.11 -27.28
C PHE A 203 3.13 10.74 -27.96
N VAL A 204 2.80 9.70 -27.20
CA VAL A 204 2.50 8.38 -27.75
C VAL A 204 1.24 8.40 -28.63
N VAL A 205 0.16 9.05 -28.18
CA VAL A 205 -1.07 9.20 -29.00
C VAL A 205 -0.77 9.94 -30.31
N GLU A 206 -0.06 11.07 -30.21
CA GLU A 206 0.29 11.88 -31.36
C GLU A 206 1.16 11.09 -32.35
N GLN A 207 2.17 10.38 -31.86
CA GLN A 207 3.00 9.54 -32.72
C GLN A 207 2.18 8.42 -33.36
N LEU A 208 1.32 7.72 -32.61
CA LEU A 208 0.45 6.68 -33.18
C LEU A 208 -0.49 7.23 -34.27
N SER A 209 -0.94 8.49 -34.16
CA SER A 209 -1.74 9.15 -35.20
C SER A 209 -0.93 9.51 -36.46
N GLN A 210 0.39 9.66 -36.32
CA GLN A 210 1.32 10.02 -37.40
C GLN A 210 2.07 8.82 -37.98
N VAL A 211 1.95 7.63 -37.38
CA VAL A 211 2.56 6.41 -37.90
C VAL A 211 1.92 6.13 -39.26
N SER A 212 2.67 6.49 -40.32
CA SER A 212 2.32 6.13 -41.68
C SER A 212 2.54 4.62 -41.88
N PRO A 213 1.78 4.00 -42.81
CA PRO A 213 1.78 2.56 -43.08
C PRO A 213 3.16 1.90 -43.26
N GLN A 214 4.19 2.69 -43.57
CA GLN A 214 5.49 2.18 -44.02
C GLN A 214 6.53 1.99 -42.91
N SER A 215 6.32 2.51 -41.68
CA SER A 215 7.39 2.55 -40.67
C SER A 215 7.39 1.42 -39.64
N VAL A 216 6.39 0.53 -39.65
CA VAL A 216 6.19 -0.47 -38.59
C VAL A 216 6.46 -1.91 -39.02
N LEU A 217 6.59 -2.21 -40.33
CA LEU A 217 6.42 -3.59 -40.79
C LEU A 217 7.58 -4.10 -41.64
N SER A 218 8.08 -5.28 -41.28
CA SER A 218 8.92 -6.11 -42.13
C SER A 218 8.08 -6.67 -43.29
N THR A 219 8.29 -6.13 -44.49
CA THR A 219 8.09 -6.61 -45.88
C THR A 219 6.84 -7.45 -46.27
N GLY A 220 5.96 -7.90 -45.38
CA GLY A 220 4.79 -8.75 -45.70
C GLY A 220 3.43 -8.17 -45.31
N GLU A 221 3.37 -7.07 -44.54
CA GLU A 221 2.13 -6.53 -43.96
C GLU A 221 1.81 -5.10 -44.42
N GLN A 222 2.30 -4.68 -45.58
CA GLN A 222 2.12 -3.30 -46.08
C GLN A 222 0.67 -2.92 -46.39
N GLU A 223 -0.21 -3.88 -46.71
CA GLU A 223 -1.65 -3.63 -46.95
C GLU A 223 -2.42 -3.31 -45.65
N LEU A 224 -2.10 -3.96 -44.52
CA LEU A 224 -2.76 -3.74 -43.22
C LEU A 224 -2.46 -2.38 -42.58
N ALA A 225 -1.42 -1.71 -43.04
CA ALA A 225 -0.92 -0.51 -42.40
C ALA A 225 -1.68 0.75 -42.85
N GLY A 226 -2.35 0.72 -44.01
CA GLY A 226 -3.35 1.72 -44.43
C GLY A 226 -4.61 1.71 -43.55
N ASP A 227 -4.97 0.53 -43.03
CA ASP A 227 -6.12 0.37 -42.15
C ASP A 227 -5.86 0.91 -40.74
N PHE A 228 -4.63 0.83 -40.22
CA PHE A 228 -4.32 1.26 -38.85
C PHE A 228 -4.64 2.74 -38.59
N ALA A 229 -4.15 3.64 -39.45
CA ALA A 229 -4.35 5.08 -39.27
C ALA A 229 -5.83 5.46 -39.38
N SER A 230 -6.54 4.84 -40.32
CA SER A 230 -7.97 5.04 -40.53
C SER A 230 -8.78 4.53 -39.34
N LEU A 231 -8.49 3.33 -38.83
CA LEU A 231 -9.13 2.76 -37.64
C LEU A 231 -8.83 3.56 -36.37
N TRP A 232 -7.61 4.08 -36.23
CA TRP A 232 -7.23 4.93 -35.10
C TRP A 232 -8.00 6.26 -35.08
N GLN A 233 -8.25 6.84 -36.25
CA GLN A 233 -9.04 8.08 -36.39
C GLN A 233 -10.53 7.88 -36.08
N LEU A 234 -11.06 6.66 -36.21
CA LEU A 234 -12.44 6.34 -35.83
C LEU A 234 -12.65 6.28 -34.30
N LEU A 235 -11.58 6.16 -33.53
CA LEU A 235 -11.62 6.14 -32.06
C LEU A 235 -11.59 7.57 -31.50
N ASP A 236 -12.43 7.84 -30.50
CA ASP A 236 -12.39 9.10 -29.75
C ASP A 236 -11.11 9.20 -28.88
N GLU A 237 -10.82 10.40 -28.36
CA GLU A 237 -9.60 10.62 -27.56
C GLU A 237 -9.52 9.74 -26.31
N VAL A 238 -10.66 9.33 -25.76
CA VAL A 238 -10.73 8.47 -24.56
C VAL A 238 -10.36 7.04 -24.94
N ALA A 239 -10.92 6.53 -26.03
CA ALA A 239 -10.66 5.21 -26.59
C ALA A 239 -9.21 5.05 -27.02
N GLN A 240 -8.66 6.02 -27.78
CA GLN A 240 -7.25 6.02 -28.17
C GLN A 240 -6.32 5.90 -26.96
N ARG A 241 -6.66 6.61 -25.88
CA ARG A 241 -5.93 6.58 -24.63
C ARG A 241 -6.05 5.25 -23.87
N GLU A 242 -7.18 4.57 -23.95
CA GLU A 242 -7.41 3.27 -23.29
C GLU A 242 -6.72 2.12 -24.03
N CYS A 243 -6.79 2.11 -25.36
CA CYS A 243 -6.22 1.07 -26.21
C CYS A 243 -4.67 1.10 -26.24
N MET A 244 -4.06 2.19 -25.76
CA MET A 244 -2.61 2.41 -25.78
C MET A 244 -1.81 1.26 -25.15
N ALA A 245 -2.28 0.69 -24.04
CA ALA A 245 -1.59 -0.42 -23.36
C ALA A 245 -1.64 -1.74 -24.16
N SER A 246 -2.66 -1.90 -25.00
CA SER A 246 -2.89 -3.09 -25.80
C SER A 246 -2.09 -3.06 -27.11
N ILE A 247 -1.86 -1.86 -27.65
CA ILE A 247 -1.17 -1.62 -28.94
C ILE A 247 0.33 -1.48 -28.76
N VAL A 248 0.76 -0.74 -27.73
CA VAL A 248 2.17 -0.42 -27.53
C VAL A 248 2.84 -1.55 -26.74
N GLU A 249 3.86 -2.17 -27.33
CA GLU A 249 4.64 -3.21 -26.68
C GLU A 249 5.64 -2.62 -25.69
N CYS A 250 6.34 -1.57 -26.09
CA CYS A 250 7.37 -0.94 -25.29
C CYS A 250 7.55 0.54 -25.64
N VAL A 251 7.69 1.39 -24.62
CA VAL A 251 8.09 2.79 -24.79
C VAL A 251 9.41 3.01 -24.07
N GLN A 252 10.49 3.25 -24.81
CA GLN A 252 11.80 3.58 -24.24
C GLN A 252 12.00 5.10 -24.17
N TYR A 253 12.14 5.63 -22.96
CA TYR A 253 12.42 7.05 -22.72
C TYR A 253 13.88 7.31 -22.40
N HIS A 254 14.59 8.05 -23.27
CA HIS A 254 15.98 8.47 -23.08
C HIS A 254 16.07 9.96 -22.72
N LYS A 255 16.15 10.28 -21.42
CA LYS A 255 16.28 11.67 -20.94
C LYS A 255 17.51 12.40 -21.50
N ALA A 256 18.68 11.74 -21.55
CA ALA A 256 19.92 12.37 -21.99
C ALA A 256 19.94 12.78 -23.48
N LYS A 257 19.15 12.10 -24.31
CA LYS A 257 19.04 12.37 -25.76
C LYS A 257 17.70 13.02 -26.13
N SER A 258 16.85 13.31 -25.14
CA SER A 258 15.46 13.73 -25.33
C SER A 258 14.70 12.90 -26.38
N ARG A 259 14.97 11.59 -26.43
CA ARG A 259 14.44 10.70 -27.46
C ARG A 259 13.49 9.68 -26.85
N ILE A 260 12.33 9.52 -27.47
CA ILE A 260 11.35 8.48 -27.14
C ILE A 260 11.34 7.50 -28.31
N ARG A 261 11.50 6.20 -28.03
CA ARG A 261 11.31 5.14 -29.01
C ARG A 261 10.06 4.35 -28.63
N ILE A 262 9.17 4.16 -29.59
CA ILE A 262 7.92 3.44 -29.42
C ILE A 262 7.99 2.17 -30.26
N SER A 263 7.68 1.03 -29.67
CA SER A 263 7.55 -0.26 -30.35
C SER A 263 6.10 -0.69 -30.26
N VAL A 264 5.49 -0.98 -31.40
CA VAL A 264 4.09 -1.40 -31.53
C VAL A 264 4.05 -2.93 -31.68
N ARG A 265 3.05 -3.59 -31.09
CA ARG A 265 2.88 -5.04 -31.20
C ARG A 265 2.54 -5.46 -32.64
N ALA A 266 3.10 -6.57 -33.09
CA ALA A 266 2.63 -7.26 -34.29
C ALA A 266 1.15 -7.64 -34.11
N GLY A 267 0.28 -7.30 -35.07
CA GLY A 267 -1.16 -7.52 -34.98
C GLY A 267 -1.97 -6.41 -34.26
N ALA A 268 -1.38 -5.24 -34.01
CA ALA A 268 -2.10 -4.10 -33.41
C ALA A 268 -3.38 -3.70 -34.17
N VAL A 269 -3.43 -3.91 -35.49
CA VAL A 269 -4.60 -3.65 -36.34
C VAL A 269 -5.79 -4.55 -35.95
N GLY A 270 -5.54 -5.84 -35.67
CA GLY A 270 -6.58 -6.77 -35.23
C GLY A 270 -7.14 -6.46 -33.84
N VAL A 271 -6.28 -5.95 -32.94
CA VAL A 271 -6.69 -5.47 -31.61
C VAL A 271 -7.62 -4.26 -31.76
N LEU A 272 -7.24 -3.27 -32.59
CA LEU A 272 -8.07 -2.10 -32.87
C LEU A 272 -9.42 -2.47 -33.49
N ALA A 273 -9.43 -3.35 -34.49
CA ALA A 273 -10.66 -3.80 -35.14
C ALA A 273 -11.62 -4.49 -34.14
N GLY A 274 -11.08 -5.32 -33.24
CA GLY A 274 -11.84 -5.96 -32.17
C GLY A 274 -12.40 -4.95 -31.15
N GLU A 275 -11.63 -3.92 -30.79
CA GLU A 275 -12.04 -2.90 -29.83
C GLU A 275 -13.15 -1.99 -30.40
N ILE A 276 -13.07 -1.64 -31.69
CA ILE A 276 -14.14 -0.94 -32.42
C ILE A 276 -15.42 -1.81 -32.50
N ALA A 277 -15.28 -3.10 -32.83
CA ALA A 277 -16.40 -4.02 -32.96
C ALA A 277 -17.12 -4.33 -31.63
N ASN A 278 -16.41 -4.24 -30.50
CA ASN A 278 -17.01 -4.37 -29.17
C ASN A 278 -17.76 -3.09 -28.77
N ARG A 279 -17.23 -1.91 -29.07
CA ARG A 279 -17.88 -0.64 -28.75
C ARG A 279 -19.13 -0.34 -29.56
N ASN A 280 -19.23 -0.85 -30.79
CA ASN A 280 -20.44 -0.74 -31.61
C ASN A 280 -21.58 -1.69 -31.19
N ARG A 281 -21.34 -2.55 -30.18
CA ARG A 281 -22.29 -3.57 -29.70
C ARG A 281 -23.00 -3.17 -28.41
N ASP A 282 -22.51 -2.12 -27.74
CA ASP A 282 -23.07 -1.49 -26.54
C ASP A 282 -23.82 -0.20 -26.91
#